data_AF-A0A182EPY8-F1
#
_entry.id   AF-A0A182EPY8-F1
#
_cell.length_a   1.000
_cell.length_b   1.000
_cell.length_c   1.000
_cell.angle_alpha   90.00
_cell.angle_beta   90.00
_cell.angle_gamma   90.00
#
_symmetry.space_group_name_H-M   'P 1'
#
loop_
_entity.id
_entity.type
_entity.pdbx_description
1 polymer ?
#
loop_
_entity_poly.entity_id
_entity_poly.type
_entity_poly.pdbx_seq_one_letter_code
_entity_poly.pdbx_strand_id
1 'polypeptide(L)' 'MLRRAEREGYNNVYELTKMCFIRISFVKGWGGPEYHRQDVTSTPCWMEMQLHGPLACIDQVIERLDPPANPISSVS' A
#
# COMPACT_ATOMS: atom_id res chain seq x y z
N MET A 1 8.05 12.11 -1.29
CA MET A 1 7.83 10.74 -1.79
C MET A 1 6.95 10.76 -3.03
N LEU A 2 5.71 11.26 -2.94
CA LEU A 2 4.77 11.32 -4.08
C LEU A 2 5.35 11.96 -5.36
N ARG A 3 5.88 13.19 -5.29
CA ARG A 3 6.51 13.85 -6.47
C ARG A 3 7.69 13.07 -7.10
N ARG A 4 8.37 12.24 -6.30
CA ARG A 4 9.46 11.41 -6.82
C ARG A 4 8.86 10.23 -7.59
N ALA A 5 7.90 9.53 -6.98
CA ALA A 5 7.20 8.41 -7.59
C ALA A 5 6.47 8.82 -8.88
N GLU A 6 5.90 10.02 -8.92
CA GLU A 6 5.26 10.59 -10.12
C GLU A 6 6.20 10.61 -11.33
N ARG A 7 7.47 11.00 -11.13
CA ARG A 7 8.49 10.98 -12.19
C ARG A 7 8.95 9.57 -12.57
N GLU A 8 8.75 8.60 -11.67
CA GLU A 8 9.10 7.20 -11.87
C GLU A 8 7.91 6.40 -12.49
N GLY A 9 6.75 7.04 -12.68
CA GLY A 9 5.60 6.51 -13.42
C GLY A 9 4.52 5.81 -12.57
N TYR A 10 3.48 5.32 -13.26
CA TYR A 10 2.25 4.78 -12.66
C TYR A 10 2.50 3.77 -11.53
N ASN A 11 3.30 2.73 -11.78
CA ASN A 11 3.53 1.66 -10.80
C ASN A 11 4.13 2.18 -9.49
N ASN A 12 5.05 3.15 -9.56
CA ASN A 12 5.68 3.72 -8.37
C ASN A 12 4.70 4.58 -7.57
N VAL A 13 3.82 5.32 -8.24
CA VAL A 13 2.74 6.08 -7.57
C VAL A 13 1.72 5.12 -6.95
N TYR A 14 1.31 4.08 -7.69
CA TYR A 14 0.35 3.09 -7.20
C TYR A 14 0.87 2.34 -5.96
N GLU A 15 2.17 2.01 -5.93
CA GLU A 15 2.81 1.38 -4.77
C GLU A 15 2.75 2.24 -3.49
N LEU A 16 2.74 3.58 -3.61
CA LEU A 16 2.56 4.47 -2.45
C LEU A 16 1.20 4.33 -1.78
N THR A 17 0.21 3.71 -2.44
CA THR A 17 -1.09 3.39 -1.82
C THR A 17 -0.89 2.57 -0.55
N LYS A 18 0.12 1.68 -0.51
CA LYS A 18 0.48 0.89 0.68
C LYS A 18 0.87 1.76 1.89
N MET A 19 1.40 2.96 1.64
CA MET A 19 1.75 3.92 2.70
C MET A 19 0.53 4.66 3.29
N CYS A 20 -0.64 4.55 2.64
CA CYS A 20 -1.89 5.13 3.14
C CYS A 20 -2.63 4.21 4.12
N PHE A 21 -2.09 3.02 4.40
CA PHE A 21 -2.67 2.06 5.32
C PHE A 21 -1.73 1.83 6.50
N ILE A 22 -2.25 1.92 7.71
CA ILE A 22 -1.53 1.61 8.94
C ILE A 22 -2.22 0.41 9.59
N ARG A 23 -1.45 -0.64 9.87
CA ARG A 23 -1.94 -1.81 10.61
C ARG A 23 -1.45 -1.73 12.04
N ILE A 24 -2.35 -1.99 12.99
CA ILE A 24 -2.04 -1.99 14.44
C ILE A 24 -2.60 -3.27 15.05
N SER A 25 -1.81 -4.02 15.82
CA SER A 25 -2.30 -5.13 16.66
C SER A 25 -2.46 -4.68 18.08
N PHE A 26 -3.43 -5.30 18.73
CA PHE A 26 -3.62 -5.16 20.16
C PHE A 26 -2.99 -6.37 20.87
N VAL A 27 -2.19 -6.09 21.91
CA VAL A 27 -1.57 -7.06 22.82
C VAL A 27 -0.45 -7.94 22.23
N LYS A 28 -0.56 -8.41 20.98
CA LYS A 28 0.40 -9.34 20.37
C LYS A 28 1.14 -8.69 19.20
N GLY A 29 2.47 -8.65 19.27
CA GLY A 29 3.32 -8.20 18.16
C GLY A 29 3.41 -9.21 17.01
N TRP A 30 3.83 -8.72 15.84
CA TRP A 30 4.10 -9.50 14.63
C TRP A 30 5.31 -8.90 13.87
N GLY A 31 5.87 -9.67 12.94
CA GLY A 31 6.95 -9.26 12.05
C GLY A 31 8.34 -9.46 12.65
N GLY A 32 9.37 -9.24 11.84
CA GLY A 32 10.77 -9.34 12.27
C GLY A 32 11.21 -10.72 12.76
N PRO A 33 12.50 -10.89 13.09
CA PRO A 33 13.00 -12.11 13.72
C PRO A 33 12.52 -12.30 15.18
N GLU A 34 12.05 -11.24 15.83
CA GLU A 34 11.70 -11.24 17.26
C GLU A 34 10.32 -11.81 17.60
N TYR A 35 9.39 -11.85 16.64
CA TYR A 35 8.03 -12.36 16.88
C TYR A 35 7.80 -13.71 16.20
N HIS A 36 7.11 -14.62 16.90
CA HIS A 36 6.66 -15.89 16.30
C HIS A 36 5.69 -15.68 15.12
N ARG A 37 4.90 -14.60 15.17
CA ARG A 37 3.92 -14.25 14.14
C ARG A 37 4.60 -13.43 13.05
N GLN A 38 4.61 -13.92 11.82
CA GLN A 38 5.23 -13.20 10.70
C GLN A 38 4.28 -12.14 10.11
N ASP A 39 2.97 -12.41 10.13
CA ASP A 39 1.95 -11.52 9.57
C ASP A 39 0.98 -11.00 10.62
N VAL A 40 0.44 -9.80 10.39
CA VAL A 40 -0.60 -9.19 11.25
C VAL A 40 -1.84 -10.08 11.39
N THR A 41 -2.19 -10.84 10.35
CA THR A 41 -3.36 -11.74 10.32
C THR A 41 -3.22 -12.92 11.28
N SER A 42 -2.01 -13.16 11.80
CA SER A 42 -1.74 -14.16 12.85
C SER A 42 -1.97 -13.59 14.26
N THR A 43 -2.27 -12.29 14.39
CA THR A 43 -2.64 -11.67 15.68
C THR A 43 -4.14 -11.81 15.93
N PRO A 44 -4.57 -12.05 17.19
CA PRO A 44 -5.97 -12.32 17.51
C PRO A 44 -6.88 -11.09 17.38
N CYS A 45 -6.32 -9.88 17.45
CA CYS A 45 -7.05 -8.63 17.35
C CYS A 45 -6.14 -7.56 16.75
N TRP A 46 -6.58 -6.97 15.64
CA TRP A 46 -5.86 -5.90 14.94
C TRP A 46 -6.87 -5.02 14.19
N MET A 47 -6.41 -3.86 13.77
CA MET A 47 -7.16 -2.95 12.92
C MET A 47 -6.28 -2.42 11.78
N GLU A 48 -6.93 -2.01 10.70
CA GLU A 48 -6.31 -1.26 9.61
C GLU A 48 -6.94 0.13 9.56
N MET A 49 -6.10 1.15 9.49
CA MET A 49 -6.51 2.55 9.33
C MET A 49 -6.17 3.02 7.94
N GLN A 50 -7.14 3.65 7.26
CA GLN A 50 -6.95 4.26 5.96
C GLN A 50 -6.81 5.78 6.10
N LEU A 51 -5.74 6.33 5.51
CA LEU A 51 -5.47 7.76 5.50
C LEU A 51 -6.07 8.41 4.25
N HIS A 52 -7.28 8.95 4.38
CA HIS A 52 -8.01 9.53 3.24
C HIS A 52 -7.30 10.69 2.55
N GLY A 53 -6.64 11.58 3.29
CA GLY A 53 -5.91 12.72 2.72
C GLY A 53 -4.78 12.29 1.77
N PRO A 54 -3.79 11.52 2.24
CA PRO A 54 -2.75 10.94 1.39
C PRO A 54 -3.30 10.12 0.22
N LEU A 55 -4.35 9.33 0.45
CA LEU A 55 -4.97 8.53 -0.61
C LEU A 55 -5.57 9.39 -1.72
N ALA A 56 -6.27 10.47 -1.37
CA ALA A 56 -6.81 11.43 -2.33
C ALA A 56 -5.70 12.14 -3.12
N CYS A 57 -4.56 12.44 -2.49
CA CYS A 57 -3.40 12.99 -3.20
C CYS A 57 -2.81 12.00 -4.23
N ILE A 58 -2.80 10.70 -3.91
CA ILE A 58 -2.36 9.66 -4.85
C ILE A 58 -3.33 9.55 -6.02
N ASP A 59 -4.63 9.51 -5.74
CA ASP A 59 -5.71 9.42 -6.72
C ASP A 59 -5.59 10.51 -7.80
N GLN A 60 -5.44 11.77 -7.38
CA GLN A 60 -5.25 12.92 -8.28
C GLN A 60 -4.02 12.83 -9.20
N VAL A 61 -2.97 12.13 -8.76
CA VAL A 61 -1.76 11.92 -9.57
C VAL A 61 -1.99 10.76 -10.55
N ILE A 62 -2.59 9.66 -10.08
CA ILE A 62 -2.89 8.49 -10.90
C ILE A 62 -3.79 8.85 -12.08
N GLU A 63 -4.80 9.70 -11.88
CA GLU A 63 -5.71 10.18 -12.94
C GLU A 63 -4.99 10.83 -14.13
N ARG A 64 -3.76 11.32 -13.94
CA ARG A 64 -2.98 12.04 -14.96
C ARG A 64 -1.89 11.20 -15.60
N LEU A 65 -1.68 9.97 -15.12
CA LEU A 65 -0.62 9.08 -15.60
C LEU A 65 -1.19 8.10 -16.63
N ASP A 66 -0.34 7.75 -17.60
CA ASP A 66 -0.65 6.67 -18.52
C ASP A 66 -0.77 5.33 -17.77
N PRO A 67 -1.66 4.43 -18.21
CA PRO A 67 -1.81 3.12 -17.62
C PRO A 67 -0.51 2.29 -17.75
N PRO A 68 -0.32 1.26 -16.91
CA PRO A 68 0.89 0.46 -16.93
C PRO A 68 1.12 -0.20 -18.30
N ALA A 69 2.38 -0.16 -18.76
CA ALA A 69 2.78 -0.62 -20.09
C ALA A 69 2.63 -2.14 -20.34
N ASN A 70 2.43 -2.93 -19.27
CA ASN A 70 2.18 -4.36 -19.36
C ASN A 70 0.68 -4.62 -19.29
N PRO A 71 -0.02 -4.74 -20.44
CA PRO A 71 -1.43 -5.07 -20.45
C PRO A 71 -1.66 -6.46 -19.86
N ILE A 72 -2.70 -6.58 -19.04
CA ILE A 72 -3.13 -7.86 -18.48
C ILE A 72 -3.97 -8.58 -19.53
N SER A 73 -3.62 -9.83 -19.83
CA SER A 73 -4.40 -10.68 -20.74
C SER A 73 -5.72 -11.09 -20.09
N SER A 74 -6.80 -11.14 -20.87
CA SER A 74 -8.09 -11.69 -20.44
C SER A 74 -8.14 -13.22 -20.49
N VAL A 75 -7.08 -13.86 -20.98
CA VAL A 75 -6.88 -15.32 -20.99
C VAL A 75 -5.56 -15.65 -20.27
N SER A 76 -5.60 -16.60 -19.34
CA SER A 76 -4.45 -17.04 -18.53
C SER A 76 -3.87 -18.34 -19.03
#